data_AF-A0A522UMK2-F1
#
_entry.id   AF-A0A522UMK2-F1
#
_cell.length_a   1.000
_cell.length_b   1.000
_cell.length_c   1.000
_cell.angle_alpha   90.00
_cell.angle_beta   90.00
_cell.angle_gamma   90.00
#
_symmetry.space_group_name_H-M   'P 1'
#
loop_
_entity.id
_entity.type
_entity.pdbx_description
1 polymer ?
#
loop_
_entity_poly.entity_id
_entity_poly.type
_entity_poly.pdbx_seq_one_letter_code
_entity_poly.pdbx_strand_id
1 'polypeptide(L)'
;MRWLERQKNFIGFTLSSLLRRKGKNAALVVVYTLIVFVLASVMFFSYAIKKEAFLILKDAPEIMVQRVVAGRQDLVPESYAARIAGITGVSSAKGRLWGYYYDTIFHANYTLLVPEDFYHPPGN
;
A
#
# COMPACT_ATOMS: atom_id res chain seq x y z
N MET A 1 -48.98 16.23 15.12
CA MET A 1 -48.76 16.30 13.65
C MET A 1 -48.42 17.71 13.13
N ARG A 2 -49.04 18.78 13.64
CA ARG A 2 -48.77 20.19 13.25
C ARG A 2 -47.30 20.63 13.16
N TRP A 3 -46.41 20.06 13.97
CA TRP A 3 -44.98 20.38 13.94
C TRP A 3 -44.28 19.89 12.65
N LEU A 4 -44.61 18.68 12.18
CA LEU A 4 -44.05 18.13 10.93
C LEU A 4 -44.48 18.93 9.70
N GLU A 5 -45.75 19.33 9.64
CA GLU A 5 -46.27 20.17 8.55
C GLU A 5 -45.59 21.53 8.53
N ARG A 6 -45.33 22.11 9.71
CA ARG A 6 -44.61 23.37 9.83
C ARG A 6 -43.16 23.24 9.34
N GLN A 7 -42.45 22.19 9.73
CA GLN A 7 -41.09 21.90 9.22
C GLN A 7 -41.10 21.69 7.69
N LYS A 8 -42.08 20.95 7.16
CA LYS A 8 -42.22 20.72 5.71
C LYS A 8 -42.43 22.03 4.95
N ASN A 9 -43.26 22.93 5.47
CA ASN A 9 -43.51 24.24 4.86
C ASN A 9 -42.26 25.13 4.90
N PHE A 10 -41.49 25.12 6.00
CA PHE A 10 -40.22 25.82 6.08
C PHE A 10 -39.19 25.28 5.07
N ILE A 11 -39.05 23.97 4.95
CA ILE A 11 -38.14 23.36 3.97
C ILE A 11 -38.56 23.72 2.54
N GLY A 12 -39.86 23.65 2.24
CA GLY A 12 -40.39 24.02 0.93
C GLY A 12 -40.11 25.48 0.56
N PHE A 13 -40.30 26.39 1.51
CA PHE A 13 -39.99 27.82 1.33
C PHE A 13 -38.49 28.06 1.11
N THR A 14 -37.64 27.42 1.91
CA THR A 14 -36.16 27.51 1.78
C THR A 14 -35.68 26.95 0.44
N LEU A 15 -36.21 25.79 0.02
CA LEU A 15 -35.84 25.16 -1.24
C LEU A 15 -36.27 26.02 -2.45
N SER A 16 -37.48 26.58 -2.41
CA SER A 16 -37.97 27.51 -3.45
C SER A 16 -37.11 28.78 -3.52
N SER A 17 -36.71 29.32 -2.37
CA SER A 17 -35.80 30.47 -2.29
C SER A 17 -34.39 30.16 -2.82
N LEU A 18 -33.86 28.96 -2.54
CA LEU A 18 -32.59 28.48 -3.11
C LEU A 18 -32.68 28.28 -4.64
N LEU A 19 -33.80 27.76 -5.13
CA LEU A 19 -34.08 27.57 -6.56
C LEU A 19 -34.22 28.88 -7.33
N ARG A 20 -34.42 30.03 -6.67
CA ARG A 20 -34.49 31.33 -7.35
C ARG A 20 -33.12 31.89 -7.75
N ARG A 21 -32.04 31.43 -7.11
CA ARG A 21 -30.63 31.80 -7.42
C ARG A 21 -29.77 30.55 -7.74
N LYS A 22 -30.27 29.68 -8.63
CA LYS A 22 -29.68 28.35 -8.93
C LYS A 22 -28.18 28.39 -9.23
N GLY A 23 -27.74 29.35 -10.05
CA GLY A 23 -26.32 29.45 -10.43
C GLY A 23 -25.40 29.70 -9.23
N LYS A 24 -25.73 30.69 -8.39
CA LYS A 24 -24.91 31.02 -7.20
C LYS A 24 -24.90 29.88 -6.19
N ASN A 25 -26.05 29.25 -5.96
CA ASN A 25 -26.14 28.15 -5.00
C ASN A 25 -25.46 26.88 -5.51
N ALA A 26 -25.58 26.57 -6.80
CA ALA A 26 -24.83 25.47 -7.42
C ALA A 26 -23.32 25.70 -7.34
N ALA A 27 -22.85 26.92 -7.62
CA ALA A 27 -21.43 27.26 -7.50
C ALA A 27 -20.92 27.06 -6.06
N LEU A 28 -21.68 27.49 -5.05
CA LEU A 28 -21.33 27.23 -3.65
C LEU A 28 -21.26 25.74 -3.34
N VAL A 29 -22.27 24.96 -3.74
CA VAL A 29 -22.27 23.50 -3.54
C VAL A 29 -21.05 22.85 -4.19
N VAL A 30 -20.72 23.22 -5.43
CA VAL A 30 -19.55 22.69 -6.14
C VAL A 30 -18.26 23.03 -5.40
N VAL A 31 -18.07 24.28 -4.97
CA VAL A 31 -16.86 24.70 -4.25
C VAL A 31 -16.72 23.94 -2.93
N TYR A 32 -17.78 23.86 -2.12
CA TYR A 32 -17.73 23.13 -0.86
C TYR A 32 -17.50 21.63 -1.07
N THR A 33 -18.15 21.04 -2.08
CA THR A 33 -17.95 19.63 -2.44
C THR A 33 -16.51 19.38 -2.85
N LEU A 34 -15.93 20.26 -3.66
CA LEU A 34 -14.55 20.14 -4.14
C LEU A 34 -13.56 20.20 -2.96
N ILE A 35 -13.77 21.11 -2.01
CA ILE A 35 -12.91 21.22 -0.82
C ILE A 35 -12.96 19.92 -0.01
N VAL A 36 -14.15 19.42 0.29
CA VAL A 36 -14.34 18.17 1.04
C VAL A 36 -13.76 16.98 0.27
N PHE A 37 -13.99 16.93 -1.05
CA PHE A 37 -13.48 15.89 -1.93
C PHE A 37 -11.95 15.84 -1.94
N VAL A 38 -11.27 16.98 -2.05
CA VAL A 38 -9.81 17.04 -2.04
C VAL A 38 -9.26 16.50 -0.72
N LEU A 39 -9.81 16.95 0.42
CA LEU A 39 -9.38 16.47 1.74
C LEU A 39 -9.63 14.98 1.92
N ALA A 40 -10.82 14.51 1.54
CA ALA A 40 -11.18 13.09 1.59
C ALA A 40 -10.28 12.23 0.70
N SER A 41 -9.99 12.70 -0.51
CA SER A 41 -9.10 12.03 -1.47
C SER A 41 -7.70 11.85 -0.89
N VAL A 42 -7.09 12.92 -0.37
CA VAL A 42 -5.74 12.87 0.22
C VAL A 42 -5.70 11.88 1.40
N MET A 43 -6.68 11.94 2.30
CA MET A 43 -6.76 11.01 3.44
C MET A 43 -6.95 9.57 2.97
N PHE A 44 -7.84 9.34 2.01
CA PHE A 44 -8.11 8.02 1.46
C PHE A 44 -6.89 7.41 0.79
N PHE A 45 -6.22 8.15 -0.10
CA PHE A 45 -5.00 7.69 -0.77
C PHE A 45 -3.86 7.44 0.22
N SER A 46 -3.67 8.34 1.20
CA SER A 46 -2.64 8.16 2.23
C SER A 46 -2.87 6.89 3.04
N TYR A 47 -4.13 6.60 3.39
CA TYR A 47 -4.48 5.38 4.11
C TYR A 47 -4.30 4.14 3.23
N ALA A 48 -4.75 4.19 1.98
CA ALA A 48 -4.61 3.09 1.03
C ALA A 48 -3.14 2.70 0.82
N ILE A 49 -2.25 3.67 0.60
CA ILE A 49 -0.81 3.41 0.43
C ILE A 49 -0.21 2.79 1.68
N LYS A 50 -0.53 3.32 2.88
CA LYS A 50 -0.04 2.75 4.14
C LYS A 50 -0.53 1.32 4.36
N LYS A 51 -1.80 1.06 4.06
CA LYS A 51 -2.39 -0.27 4.17
C LYS A 51 -1.72 -1.24 3.21
N GLU A 52 -1.52 -0.85 1.97
CA GLU A 52 -0.87 -1.69 0.96
C GLU A 52 0.58 -1.99 1.35
N ALA A 53 1.32 -0.97 1.79
CA ALA A 53 2.68 -1.15 2.30
C ALA A 53 2.73 -2.14 3.47
N PHE A 54 1.79 -2.04 4.43
CA PHE A 54 1.73 -2.97 5.56
C PHE A 54 1.38 -4.40 5.12
N LEU A 55 0.47 -4.56 4.16
CA LEU A 55 0.13 -5.88 3.62
C LEU A 55 1.32 -6.53 2.90
N ILE A 56 2.07 -5.76 2.11
CA ILE A 56 3.27 -6.24 1.43
C ILE A 56 4.38 -6.59 2.43
N LEU A 57 4.56 -5.78 3.48
CA LEU A 57 5.58 -6.01 4.50
C LEU A 57 5.24 -7.16 5.46
N LYS A 58 3.96 -7.54 5.59
CA LYS A 58 3.52 -8.58 6.52
C LYS A 58 4.25 -9.92 6.29
N ASP A 59 4.50 -10.26 5.04
CA ASP A 59 5.18 -11.50 4.65
C ASP A 59 6.67 -11.26 4.33
N ALA A 60 7.16 -10.03 4.48
CA ALA A 60 8.55 -9.70 4.26
C ALA A 60 9.40 -10.04 5.50
N PRO A 61 10.67 -10.43 5.32
CA PRO A 61 11.57 -10.63 6.45
C PRO A 61 11.89 -9.31 7.14
N GLU A 62 12.01 -9.34 8.47
CA GLU A 62 12.40 -8.16 9.27
C GLU A 62 13.82 -7.70 8.95
N ILE A 63 14.73 -8.64 8.67
CA ILE A 63 16.13 -8.37 8.32
C ILE A 63 16.52 -9.22 7.12
N MET A 64 17.12 -8.58 6.11
CA MET A 64 17.74 -9.25 4.97
C MET A 64 19.26 -9.16 5.07
N VAL A 65 19.93 -10.31 5.03
CA VAL A 65 21.40 -10.39 5.02
C VAL A 65 21.86 -10.70 3.60
N GLN A 66 22.76 -9.87 3.08
CA GLN A 66 23.39 -10.05 1.77
C GLN A 66 24.90 -9.98 1.90
N ARG A 67 25.60 -10.81 1.13
CA ARG A 67 27.07 -10.80 1.07
C ARG A 67 27.52 -10.04 -0.18
N VAL A 68 28.44 -9.11 0.00
CA VAL A 68 29.02 -8.31 -1.09
C VAL A 68 30.53 -8.49 -1.08
N VAL A 69 31.11 -8.86 -2.21
CA VAL A 69 32.55 -9.07 -2.41
C VAL A 69 33.00 -8.25 -3.61
N ALA A 70 34.01 -7.39 -3.43
CA ALA A 70 34.52 -6.51 -4.49
C ALA A 70 33.42 -5.69 -5.22
N GLY A 71 32.40 -5.26 -4.47
CA GLY A 71 31.29 -4.47 -5.01
C GLY A 71 30.21 -5.27 -5.75
N ARG A 72 30.27 -6.60 -5.76
CA ARG A 72 29.24 -7.48 -6.36
C ARG A 72 28.57 -8.30 -5.28
N GLN A 73 27.26 -8.52 -5.42
CA GLN A 73 26.55 -9.50 -4.61
C GLN A 73 27.14 -10.88 -4.88
N ASP A 74 27.41 -11.61 -3.81
CA ASP A 74 27.97 -12.95 -3.84
C ASP A 74 27.06 -13.90 -3.05
N LEU A 75 27.17 -15.19 -3.34
CA LEU A 75 26.38 -16.21 -2.65
C LEU A 75 26.73 -16.23 -1.16
N VAL A 76 25.70 -16.41 -0.34
CA VAL A 76 25.84 -16.55 1.12
C VAL A 76 25.98 -18.04 1.43
N PRO A 77 27.06 -18.47 2.10
CA PRO A 77 27.21 -19.86 2.51
C PRO A 77 26.08 -20.29 3.45
N GLU A 78 25.56 -21.51 3.28
CA GLU A 78 24.45 -22.02 4.12
C GLU A 78 24.82 -22.06 5.62
N SER A 79 26.10 -22.29 5.94
CA SER A 79 26.62 -22.27 7.31
C SER A 79 26.38 -20.96 8.05
N TYR A 80 26.15 -19.84 7.34
CA TYR A 80 25.85 -18.56 7.95
C TYR A 80 24.45 -18.54 8.57
N ALA A 81 23.48 -19.25 7.99
CA ALA A 81 22.11 -19.29 8.53
C ALA A 81 22.11 -19.86 9.96
N ALA A 82 22.83 -20.96 10.19
CA ALA A 82 22.99 -21.57 11.50
C ALA A 82 23.69 -20.62 12.50
N ARG A 83 24.70 -19.88 12.04
CA ARG A 83 25.42 -18.92 12.88
C ARG A 83 24.54 -17.71 13.26
N ILE A 84 23.72 -17.24 12.34
CA ILE A 84 22.78 -16.13 12.56
C ILE A 84 21.66 -16.55 13.51
N ALA A 85 21.14 -17.78 13.37
CA ALA A 85 20.15 -18.33 14.29
C ALA A 85 20.65 -18.42 15.74
N GLY A 86 21.97 -18.51 15.96
CA GLY A 86 22.58 -18.52 17.29
C GLY A 86 22.70 -17.14 17.96
N ILE A 87 22.36 -16.04 17.27
CA ILE A 87 22.42 -14.69 17.85
C ILE A 87 21.22 -14.48 18.78
N THR A 88 21.47 -14.01 20.00
CA THR A 88 20.41 -13.69 20.97
C THR A 88 19.40 -12.71 20.38
N GLY A 89 18.12 -13.09 20.39
CA GLY A 89 17.02 -12.29 19.83
C GLY A 89 16.61 -12.68 18.41
N VAL A 90 17.37 -13.53 17.73
CA VAL A 90 16.94 -14.11 16.44
C VAL A 90 15.97 -15.27 16.72
N SER A 91 14.73 -15.15 16.25
CA SER A 91 13.71 -16.19 16.38
C SER A 91 13.86 -17.27 15.31
N SER A 92 14.20 -16.89 14.08
CA SER A 92 14.42 -17.79 12.95
C SER A 92 15.37 -17.16 11.94
N ALA A 93 16.15 -18.00 11.26
CA ALA A 93 16.96 -17.60 10.12
C ALA A 93 16.82 -18.65 9.03
N LYS A 94 16.49 -18.22 7.80
CA LYS A 94 16.34 -19.11 6.64
C LYS A 94 17.08 -18.55 5.45
N GLY A 95 17.69 -19.44 4.67
CA GLY A 95 18.22 -19.10 3.36
C GLY A 95 17.07 -18.76 2.42
N ARG A 96 17.30 -17.82 1.49
CA ARG A 96 16.32 -17.46 0.47
C ARG A 96 16.99 -17.42 -0.88
N LEU A 97 16.42 -18.15 -1.83
CA LEU A 97 16.84 -18.13 -3.23
C LEU A 97 16.05 -17.07 -3.98
N TRP A 98 16.77 -16.30 -4.78
CA TRP A 98 16.23 -15.24 -5.61
C TRP A 98 17.11 -15.05 -6.84
N GLY A 99 16.56 -14.50 -7.92
CA GLY A 99 17.29 -14.28 -9.16
C GLY A 99 16.71 -13.14 -9.98
N TYR A 100 17.47 -12.71 -10.98
CA TYR A 100 17.01 -11.71 -11.95
C TYR A 100 16.49 -12.38 -13.21
N TYR A 101 15.31 -11.97 -13.64
CA TYR A 101 14.77 -12.27 -14.96
C TYR A 101 14.67 -10.99 -15.76
N TYR A 102 15.39 -10.91 -16.88
CA TYR A 102 15.28 -9.80 -17.80
C TYR A 102 14.17 -10.07 -18.81
N ASP A 103 13.16 -9.22 -18.78
CA ASP A 103 12.09 -9.23 -19.78
C ASP A 103 12.50 -8.37 -20.97
N THR A 104 12.67 -9.00 -22.13
CA THR A 104 13.10 -8.36 -23.37
C THR A 104 12.00 -7.54 -24.03
N ILE A 105 10.73 -7.77 -23.71
CA ILE A 105 9.60 -7.03 -24.26
C ILE A 105 9.49 -5.70 -23.52
N PHE A 106 9.46 -5.76 -22.19
CA PHE A 106 9.32 -4.57 -21.34
C PHE A 106 10.66 -3.90 -21.00
N HIS A 107 11.78 -4.49 -21.43
CA HIS A 107 13.14 -4.03 -21.14
C HIS A 107 13.38 -3.82 -19.64
N ALA A 108 12.81 -4.70 -18.82
CA ALA A 108 12.77 -4.58 -17.36
C ALA A 108 13.46 -5.77 -16.68
N ASN A 109 14.17 -5.51 -15.58
CA ASN A 109 14.73 -6.55 -14.72
C ASN A 109 13.77 -6.84 -13.58
N TYR A 110 13.20 -8.05 -13.56
CA TYR A 110 12.38 -8.54 -12.47
C TYR A 110 13.23 -9.31 -11.47
N THR A 111 13.05 -9.03 -10.19
CA THR A 111 13.60 -9.86 -9.12
C THR A 111 12.59 -10.94 -8.79
N LEU A 112 12.92 -12.19 -9.09
CA LEU A 112 12.09 -13.35 -8.82
C LEU A 112 12.52 -13.98 -7.50
N LEU A 113 11.54 -14.35 -6.70
CA LEU A 113 11.71 -15.04 -5.43
C LEU A 113 11.28 -16.48 -5.63
N VAL A 114 12.13 -17.42 -5.24
CA VAL A 114 11.82 -18.84 -5.35
C VAL A 114 10.90 -19.24 -4.19
N PRO A 115 9.82 -20.01 -4.43
CA PRO A 115 8.99 -20.58 -3.36
C PRO A 115 9.80 -21.42 -2.39
N GLU A 116 9.40 -21.46 -1.12
CA GLU A 116 10.14 -22.21 -0.09
C GLU A 116 10.14 -23.72 -0.35
N ASP A 117 9.07 -24.26 -0.95
CA ASP A 117 8.92 -25.67 -1.26
C ASP A 117 9.65 -26.10 -2.55
N PHE A 118 10.39 -25.19 -3.19
CA PHE A 118 11.09 -25.50 -4.43
C PHE A 118 12.32 -26.38 -4.15
N TYR A 119 12.22 -27.64 -4.58
CA TYR A 119 13.36 -28.55 -4.55
C TYR A 119 14.45 -28.05 -5.51
N HIS A 120 15.66 -27.89 -4.98
CA HIS A 120 16.85 -27.63 -5.76
C HIS A 120 17.97 -28.56 -5.26
N PRO A 121 18.77 -29.12 -6.18
CA PRO A 121 19.96 -29.87 -5.78
C PRO A 121 20.93 -28.93 -5.02
N PRO A 122 21.68 -29.44 -4.04
CA PRO A 122 22.69 -28.64 -3.34
C PRO A 122 23.66 -28.05 -4.37
N GLY A 123 23.83 -26.72 -4.31
CA GLY A 123 24.83 -26.02 -5.13
C GLY A 123 26.23 -26.44 -4.69
N ASN A 124 27.10 -26.70 -5.67
CA ASN A 124 28.53 -27.00 -5.44
C ASN A 124 29.26 -25.86 -4.74
#